data_AF-D4MTM4-F1
#
_entry.id   AF-D4MTM4-F1
#
_cell.length_a   1.000
_cell.length_b   1.000
_cell.length_c   1.000
_cell.angle_alpha   90.00
_cell.angle_beta   90.00
_cell.angle_gamma   90.00
#
_symmetry.space_group_name_H-M   'P 1'
#
loop_
_entity.id
_entity.type
_entity.pdbx_description
1 polymer ?
#
loop_
_entity_poly.entity_id
_entity_poly.type
_entity_poly.pdbx_seq_one_letter_code
_entity_poly.pdbx_strand_id
1 'polypeptide(L)'
;MEQIVLYMTTKGLGTCYLGGSTVKKKRMDGKRLVMIIAFGYPEGKLCRESSLAKRLPLSELCVFKEDVGETMKTVLKAARLAPSAFNSQPWRFIVYSDRIYVFSKKETGLFRGLKGLAPQAGTGRDFSIGVMLSHIMLAAEELWLELETATEEQFASKVYKNGTYVATLTIRP
;
A
#
# COMPACT_ATOMS: atom_id res chain seq x y z
N MET A 1 8.85 -7.27 -0.92
CA MET A 1 8.96 -7.26 0.56
C MET A 1 7.64 -7.68 1.19
N GLU A 2 6.52 -7.02 0.86
CA GLU A 2 5.20 -7.40 1.42
C GLU A 2 4.79 -8.85 1.09
N GLN A 3 5.09 -9.36 -0.11
CA GLN A 3 4.88 -10.79 -0.42
C GLN A 3 5.58 -11.74 0.57
N ILE A 4 6.78 -11.38 1.06
CA ILE A 4 7.50 -12.16 2.07
C ILE A 4 6.77 -12.07 3.42
N VAL A 5 6.26 -10.89 3.78
CA VAL A 5 5.45 -10.69 4.99
C VAL A 5 4.17 -11.53 4.96
N LEU A 6 3.46 -11.53 3.84
CA LEU A 6 2.26 -12.33 3.66
C LEU A 6 2.58 -13.84 3.67
N TYR A 7 3.67 -14.25 3.02
CA TYR A 7 4.16 -15.63 3.10
C TYR A 7 4.53 -16.04 4.54
N MET A 8 5.23 -15.20 5.30
CA MET A 8 5.52 -15.45 6.71
C MET A 8 4.24 -15.62 7.53
N THR A 9 3.21 -14.82 7.22
CA THR A 9 1.88 -14.95 7.85
C THR A 9 1.25 -16.31 7.56
N THR A 10 1.36 -16.85 6.34
CA THR A 10 0.87 -18.22 6.05
C THR A 10 1.65 -19.31 6.79
N LYS A 11 2.86 -19.00 7.26
CA LYS A 11 3.69 -19.88 8.10
C LYS A 11 3.49 -19.68 9.60
N GLY A 12 2.49 -18.91 10.02
CA GLY A 12 2.18 -18.72 11.44
C GLY A 12 2.94 -17.57 12.12
N LEU A 13 3.71 -16.77 11.36
CA LEU A 13 4.52 -15.69 11.92
C LEU A 13 3.80 -14.35 11.84
N GLY A 14 3.70 -13.67 12.98
CA GLY A 14 3.32 -12.26 13.04
C GLY A 14 4.47 -11.38 12.57
N THR A 15 4.15 -10.23 11.98
CA THR A 15 5.15 -9.31 11.41
C THR A 15 4.85 -7.85 11.76
N CYS A 16 5.88 -7.02 11.91
CA CYS A 16 5.76 -5.59 12.15
C CYS A 16 6.82 -4.78 11.39
N TYR A 17 6.39 -3.77 10.64
CA TYR A 17 7.27 -2.80 10.00
C TYR A 17 7.80 -1.80 11.03
N LEU A 18 9.13 -1.74 11.19
CA LEU A 18 9.80 -0.93 12.19
C LEU A 18 10.39 0.35 11.59
N GLY A 19 9.54 1.34 11.33
CA GLY A 19 9.95 2.61 10.72
C GLY A 19 10.83 3.51 11.61
N GLY A 20 10.77 3.33 12.93
CA GLY A 20 11.57 4.10 13.90
C GLY A 20 12.87 3.42 14.35
N SER A 21 13.12 2.19 13.90
CA SER A 21 14.30 1.42 14.30
C SER A 21 15.50 1.74 13.42
N THR A 22 16.69 1.73 14.00
CA THR A 22 17.95 1.90 13.27
C THR A 22 18.91 0.77 13.60
N VAL A 23 19.71 0.39 12.60
CA VAL A 23 20.85 -0.52 12.76
C VAL A 23 22.15 0.26 12.59
N LYS A 24 23.25 -0.27 13.14
CA LYS A 24 24.58 0.37 13.08
C LYS A 24 25.06 0.56 11.64
N LYS A 25 24.86 -0.44 10.76
CA LYS A 25 25.21 -0.37 9.34
C LYS A 25 23.97 -0.15 8.48
N LYS A 26 23.84 1.05 7.89
CA LYS A 26 22.72 1.38 6.97
C LYS A 26 22.98 1.02 5.51
N ARG A 27 24.22 0.61 5.19
CA ARG A 27 24.62 0.10 3.88
C ARG A 27 25.45 -1.17 4.07
N MET A 28 25.21 -2.14 3.19
CA MET A 28 25.92 -3.42 3.14
C MET A 28 25.93 -3.88 1.68
N ASP A 29 27.10 -4.27 1.16
CA ASP A 29 27.29 -4.77 -0.21
C ASP A 29 26.67 -3.88 -1.29
N GLY A 30 26.89 -2.56 -1.19
CA GLY A 30 26.32 -1.56 -2.11
C GLY A 30 24.81 -1.32 -1.97
N LYS A 31 24.09 -2.10 -1.16
CA LYS A 31 22.66 -1.95 -0.91
C LYS A 31 22.41 -1.03 0.27
N ARG A 32 21.34 -0.23 0.19
CA ARG A 32 20.87 0.62 1.31
C ARG A 32 19.74 -0.07 2.06
N LEU A 33 19.71 0.10 3.38
CA LEU A 33 18.58 -0.29 4.19
C LEU A 33 17.37 0.61 3.88
N VAL A 34 16.24 0.00 3.52
CA VAL A 34 14.99 0.71 3.22
C VAL A 34 13.96 0.55 4.35
N MET A 35 13.86 -0.65 4.92
CA MET A 35 12.87 -0.97 5.96
C MET A 35 13.37 -2.14 6.81
N ILE A 36 13.00 -2.15 8.08
CA ILE A 36 13.22 -3.25 9.01
C ILE A 36 11.87 -3.91 9.31
N ILE A 37 11.84 -5.24 9.33
CA ILE A 37 10.68 -6.03 9.75
C ILE A 37 11.07 -6.85 10.96
N ALA A 38 10.31 -6.75 12.04
CA ALA A 38 10.31 -7.75 13.11
C ALA A 38 9.30 -8.85 12.78
N PHE A 39 9.62 -10.09 13.14
CA PHE A 39 8.72 -11.22 12.98
C PHE A 39 8.90 -12.23 14.12
N GLY A 40 7.88 -13.05 14.37
CA GLY A 40 7.91 -14.08 15.40
C GLY A 40 6.55 -14.75 15.59
N TYR A 41 6.50 -15.77 16.43
CA TYR A 41 5.22 -16.38 16.82
C TYR A 41 4.43 -15.41 17.69
N PRO A 42 3.16 -15.12 17.35
CA PRO A 42 2.34 -14.25 18.16
C PRO A 42 1.97 -14.95 19.48
N GLU A 43 1.90 -14.19 20.57
CA GLU A 43 1.36 -14.68 21.84
C GLU A 43 -0.14 -15.02 21.73
N GLY A 44 -0.86 -14.30 20.87
CA GLY A 44 -2.29 -14.49 20.60
C GLY A 44 -2.60 -14.92 19.17
N LYS A 45 -3.84 -14.66 18.73
CA LYS A 45 -4.26 -14.95 17.35
C LYS A 45 -3.40 -14.17 16.34
N LEU A 46 -2.92 -14.87 15.32
CA LEU A 46 -2.13 -14.28 14.24
C LEU A 46 -2.93 -13.27 13.42
N CYS A 47 -4.13 -13.67 13.02
CA CYS A 47 -5.04 -12.86 12.23
C CYS A 47 -6.12 -12.28 13.12
N ARG A 48 -6.56 -11.06 12.76
CA ARG A 48 -7.76 -10.43 13.31
C ARG A 48 -8.88 -10.50 12.29
N GLU A 49 -10.11 -10.44 12.77
CA GLU A 49 -11.27 -10.21 11.92
C GLU A 49 -11.11 -8.89 11.16
N SER A 50 -11.45 -8.90 9.87
CA SER A 50 -11.28 -7.75 8.99
C SER A 50 -12.11 -6.53 9.44
N SER A 51 -13.26 -6.77 10.08
CA SER A 51 -14.14 -5.75 10.66
C SER A 51 -13.50 -5.00 11.83
N LEU A 52 -12.57 -5.62 12.55
CA LEU A 52 -11.83 -5.01 13.66
C LEU A 52 -10.64 -4.17 13.17
N ALA A 53 -10.33 -4.22 11.88
CA ALA A 53 -9.26 -3.41 11.32
C ALA A 53 -9.67 -1.93 11.20
N LYS A 54 -8.98 -1.07 11.95
CA LYS A 54 -9.10 0.40 11.83
C LYS A 54 -8.58 0.83 10.45
N ARG A 55 -9.50 0.91 9.48
CA ARG A 55 -9.26 1.28 8.09
C ARG A 55 -10.39 2.17 7.59
N LEU A 56 -10.04 3.17 6.78
CA LEU A 56 -11.00 4.03 6.10
C LEU A 56 -11.97 3.19 5.26
N PRO A 57 -13.25 3.54 5.19
CA PRO A 57 -14.20 2.83 4.33
C PRO A 57 -13.83 3.03 2.86
N LEU A 58 -14.27 2.12 1.98
CA LEU A 58 -13.99 2.23 0.54
C LEU A 58 -14.53 3.53 -0.05
N SER A 59 -15.63 4.08 0.48
CA SER A 59 -16.20 5.36 0.07
C SER A 59 -15.28 6.56 0.28
N GLU A 60 -14.32 6.48 1.22
CA GLU A 60 -13.31 7.53 1.43
C GLU A 60 -12.02 7.31 0.61
N LEU A 61 -11.81 6.08 0.16
CA LEU A 61 -10.63 5.69 -0.60
C LEU A 61 -10.87 5.73 -2.12
N CYS A 62 -12.09 5.47 -2.55
CA CYS A 62 -12.45 5.22 -3.94
C CYS A 62 -13.48 6.25 -4.44
N VAL A 63 -13.25 6.75 -5.65
CA VAL A 63 -14.26 7.41 -6.47
C VAL A 63 -14.64 6.44 -7.58
N PHE A 64 -15.83 5.86 -7.50
CA PHE A 64 -16.37 4.98 -8.54
C PHE A 64 -16.94 5.83 -9.68
N LYS A 65 -16.47 5.57 -10.90
CA LYS A 65 -16.97 6.21 -12.12
C LYS A 65 -18.00 5.36 -12.85
N GLU A 66 -18.05 4.08 -12.51
CA GLU A 66 -18.97 3.07 -13.03
C GLU A 66 -19.43 2.18 -11.87
N ASP A 67 -20.53 1.44 -12.07
CA ASP A 67 -20.86 0.35 -11.15
C ASP A 67 -19.89 -0.80 -11.36
N VAL A 68 -19.35 -1.34 -10.28
CA VAL A 68 -18.29 -2.35 -10.32
C VAL A 68 -18.72 -3.63 -9.61
N GLY A 69 -18.37 -4.76 -10.23
CA GLY A 69 -18.68 -6.09 -9.72
C GLY A 69 -17.96 -6.44 -8.42
N GLU A 70 -18.38 -7.54 -7.80
CA GLU A 70 -17.83 -7.99 -6.51
C GLU A 70 -16.35 -8.37 -6.59
N THR A 71 -15.90 -8.84 -7.76
CA THR A 71 -14.48 -9.12 -8.04
C THR A 71 -13.61 -7.87 -7.83
N MET A 72 -13.95 -6.76 -8.48
CA MET A 72 -13.24 -5.48 -8.31
C MET A 72 -13.33 -4.97 -6.86
N LYS A 73 -14.50 -5.12 -6.21
CA LYS A 73 -14.67 -4.77 -4.80
C LYS A 73 -13.76 -5.60 -3.89
N THR A 74 -13.54 -6.88 -4.21
CA THR A 74 -12.64 -7.77 -3.47
C THR A 74 -11.19 -7.33 -3.59
N VAL A 75 -10.73 -6.98 -4.80
CA VAL A 75 -9.40 -6.40 -5.03
C VAL A 75 -9.21 -5.10 -4.22
N LEU A 76 -10.20 -4.21 -4.22
CA LEU A 76 -10.16 -2.97 -3.45
C LEU A 76 -10.20 -3.20 -1.92
N LYS A 77 -10.91 -4.24 -1.46
CA LYS A 77 -10.91 -4.65 -0.04
C LYS A 77 -9.52 -5.14 0.39
N ALA A 78 -8.80 -5.88 -0.47
CA ALA A 78 -7.41 -6.27 -0.20
C ALA A 78 -6.50 -5.04 -0.08
N ALA A 79 -6.58 -4.12 -1.04
CA ALA A 79 -5.86 -2.84 -1.00
C ALA A 79 -6.14 -2.05 0.28
N ARG A 80 -7.41 -2.00 0.71
CA ARG A 80 -7.83 -1.32 1.96
C ARG A 80 -7.19 -1.94 3.20
N LEU A 81 -7.01 -3.26 3.25
CA LEU A 81 -6.47 -3.94 4.43
C LEU A 81 -4.94 -3.81 4.57
N ALA A 82 -4.25 -3.48 3.48
CA ALA A 82 -2.80 -3.29 3.45
C ALA A 82 -2.27 -2.43 4.64
N PRO A 83 -1.12 -2.79 5.24
CA PRO A 83 -0.50 -1.96 6.27
C PRO A 83 0.12 -0.69 5.66
N SER A 84 0.27 0.35 6.48
CA SER A 84 0.90 1.61 6.07
C SER A 84 1.54 2.32 7.26
N ALA A 85 2.54 3.16 6.98
CA ALA A 85 3.21 3.97 7.99
C ALA A 85 2.17 4.82 8.76
N PHE A 86 2.20 4.72 10.10
CA PHE A 86 1.26 5.37 11.02
C PHE A 86 -0.22 5.09 10.71
N ASN A 87 -0.53 3.98 10.03
CA ASN A 87 -1.87 3.66 9.54
C ASN A 87 -2.50 4.76 8.65
N SER A 88 -1.66 5.55 7.98
CA SER A 88 -2.07 6.74 7.22
C SER A 88 -2.90 6.44 5.98
N GLN A 89 -2.82 5.22 5.44
CA GLN A 89 -3.58 4.76 4.26
C GLN A 89 -3.51 5.77 3.10
N PRO A 90 -2.30 6.04 2.58
CA PRO A 90 -2.07 7.18 1.70
C PRO A 90 -2.63 6.98 0.28
N TRP A 91 -3.18 5.82 -0.06
CA TRP A 91 -3.71 5.53 -1.39
C TRP A 91 -5.12 6.10 -1.61
N ARG A 92 -5.40 6.54 -2.83
CA ARG A 92 -6.71 6.96 -3.34
C ARG A 92 -6.92 6.36 -4.72
N PHE A 93 -8.15 6.00 -5.04
CA PHE A 93 -8.49 5.27 -6.24
C PHE A 93 -9.57 6.00 -7.04
N ILE A 94 -9.38 6.09 -8.36
CA ILE A 94 -10.49 6.33 -9.29
C ILE A 94 -10.75 5.00 -9.99
N VAL A 95 -11.95 4.48 -9.83
CA VAL A 95 -12.28 3.10 -10.19
C VAL A 95 -13.29 3.08 -11.33
N TYR A 96 -12.97 2.30 -12.35
CA TYR A 96 -13.82 1.90 -13.46
C TYR A 96 -14.00 0.38 -13.42
N SER A 97 -14.81 -0.18 -14.32
CA SER A 97 -15.04 -1.62 -14.41
C SER A 97 -13.77 -2.43 -14.72
N ASP A 98 -12.88 -1.91 -15.57
CA ASP A 98 -11.68 -2.61 -16.08
C ASP A 98 -10.36 -2.03 -15.56
N ARG A 99 -10.38 -0.92 -14.82
CA ARG A 99 -9.17 -0.22 -14.39
C ARG A 99 -9.29 0.55 -13.09
N ILE A 100 -8.15 0.74 -12.44
CA ILE A 100 -7.99 1.55 -11.24
C ILE A 100 -6.87 2.55 -11.48
N TYR A 101 -7.18 3.84 -11.39
CA TYR A 101 -6.17 4.87 -11.30
C TYR A 101 -5.75 5.08 -9.85
N VAL A 102 -4.48 4.83 -9.55
CA VAL A 102 -3.92 4.91 -8.20
C VAL A 102 -3.27 6.28 -8.01
N PHE A 103 -3.68 6.94 -6.95
CA PHE A 103 -3.09 8.18 -6.47
C PHE A 103 -2.58 8.00 -5.05
N SER A 104 -1.59 8.79 -4.69
CA SER A 104 -1.11 8.90 -3.31
C SER A 104 -1.46 10.29 -2.77
N LYS A 105 -1.96 10.36 -1.54
CA LYS A 105 -2.26 11.61 -0.84
C LYS A 105 -0.96 12.34 -0.53
N LYS A 106 -0.92 13.65 -0.81
CA LYS A 106 0.21 14.50 -0.40
C LYS A 106 0.24 14.60 1.13
N GLU A 107 1.45 14.60 1.70
CA GLU A 107 1.62 14.87 3.13
C GLU A 107 1.07 16.27 3.46
N THR A 108 0.28 16.34 4.53
CA THR A 108 -0.27 17.61 5.02
C THR A 108 0.83 18.35 5.79
N GLY A 109 0.84 19.69 5.70
CA GLY A 109 1.96 20.55 6.11
C GLY A 109 2.45 20.42 7.56
N LEU A 110 1.69 19.79 8.45
CA LEU A 110 2.07 19.57 9.85
C LEU A 110 3.34 18.70 9.99
N PHE A 111 3.54 17.71 9.11
CA PHE A 111 4.76 16.89 9.08
C PHE A 111 5.90 17.52 8.26
N ARG A 112 5.62 18.60 7.50
CA ARG A 112 6.61 19.31 6.67
C ARG A 112 7.60 20.12 7.50
N GLY A 113 7.26 20.46 8.75
CA GLY A 113 8.12 21.18 9.70
C GLY A 113 9.15 20.30 10.43
N LEU A 114 8.97 18.98 10.45
CA LEU A 114 9.86 18.01 11.10
C LEU A 114 10.91 17.38 10.17
N LYS A 115 11.26 18.09 9.08
CA LYS A 115 12.21 17.63 8.04
C LYS A 115 13.59 17.20 8.55
N GLY A 116 13.99 17.60 9.76
CA GLY A 116 15.28 17.24 10.37
C GLY A 116 15.30 15.90 11.11
N LEU A 117 14.13 15.31 11.44
CA LEU A 117 14.02 14.12 12.30
C LEU A 117 13.41 12.90 11.58
N ALA A 118 12.84 13.09 10.39
CA ALA A 118 12.26 12.00 9.60
C ALA A 118 13.30 11.43 8.61
N PRO A 119 13.48 10.09 8.53
CA PRO A 119 14.26 9.50 7.45
C PRO A 119 13.60 9.87 6.12
N GLN A 120 14.29 10.69 5.32
CA GLN A 120 13.92 11.14 3.97
C GLN A 120 12.40 11.09 3.67
N ALA A 121 11.69 12.16 4.04
CA ALA A 121 10.29 12.39 3.72
C ALA A 121 10.01 12.01 2.25
N GLY A 122 9.23 10.96 2.03
CA GLY A 122 9.03 10.29 0.74
C GLY A 122 9.12 8.76 0.85
N THR A 123 10.07 8.24 1.62
CA THR A 123 10.33 6.79 1.70
C THR A 123 9.20 5.97 2.31
N GLY A 124 8.61 6.41 3.43
CA GLY A 124 7.54 5.66 4.12
C GLY A 124 6.21 5.61 3.36
N ARG A 125 5.86 6.70 2.67
CA ARG A 125 4.66 6.79 1.84
C ARG A 125 4.79 5.88 0.62
N ASP A 126 5.89 6.02 -0.12
CA ASP A 126 6.13 5.24 -1.34
C ASP A 126 6.23 3.75 -1.01
N PHE A 127 6.87 3.42 0.12
CA PHE A 127 6.87 2.06 0.65
C PHE A 127 5.46 1.55 0.96
N SER A 128 4.63 2.35 1.62
CA SER A 128 3.24 1.99 1.93
C SER A 128 2.40 1.79 0.66
N ILE A 129 2.65 2.57 -0.40
CA ILE A 129 2.02 2.38 -1.71
C ILE A 129 2.45 1.05 -2.32
N GLY A 130 3.75 0.72 -2.30
CA GLY A 130 4.25 -0.57 -2.79
C GLY A 130 3.67 -1.77 -2.03
N VAL A 131 3.49 -1.64 -0.71
CA VAL A 131 2.79 -2.62 0.13
C VAL A 131 1.34 -2.82 -0.34
N MET A 132 0.60 -1.73 -0.55
CA MET A 132 -0.78 -1.79 -1.04
C MET A 132 -0.87 -2.40 -2.45
N LEU A 133 0.03 -2.04 -3.36
CA LEU A 133 0.07 -2.62 -4.71
C LEU A 133 0.32 -4.13 -4.65
N SER A 134 1.16 -4.61 -3.71
CA SER A 134 1.35 -6.04 -3.49
C SER A 134 0.08 -6.76 -3.04
N HIS A 135 -0.79 -6.12 -2.26
CA HIS A 135 -2.08 -6.69 -1.86
C HIS A 135 -3.05 -6.76 -3.05
N ILE A 136 -3.08 -5.72 -3.90
CA ILE A 136 -3.87 -5.75 -5.14
C ILE A 136 -3.40 -6.88 -6.05
N MET A 137 -2.09 -6.99 -6.26
CA MET A 137 -1.50 -8.00 -7.13
C MET A 137 -1.86 -9.42 -6.69
N LEU A 138 -1.71 -9.74 -5.41
CA LEU A 138 -2.04 -11.07 -4.89
C LEU A 138 -3.55 -11.34 -4.92
N ALA A 139 -4.39 -10.33 -4.68
CA ALA A 139 -5.84 -10.49 -4.78
C ALA A 139 -6.28 -10.72 -6.23
N ALA A 140 -5.66 -10.05 -7.19
CA ALA A 140 -5.91 -10.27 -8.62
C ALA A 140 -5.48 -11.69 -9.03
N GLU A 141 -4.30 -12.13 -8.60
CA GLU A 141 -3.78 -13.48 -8.87
C GLU A 141 -4.69 -14.58 -8.30
N GLU A 142 -5.14 -14.45 -7.04
CA GLU A 142 -6.07 -15.40 -6.40
C GLU A 142 -7.42 -15.48 -7.13
N LEU A 143 -7.85 -14.36 -7.74
CA LEU A 143 -9.10 -14.27 -8.50
C LEU A 143 -8.92 -14.62 -9.99
N TRP A 144 -7.73 -15.11 -10.38
CA TRP A 144 -7.38 -15.46 -11.76
C TRP A 144 -7.52 -14.29 -12.74
N LEU A 145 -7.21 -13.08 -12.29
CA LEU A 145 -7.28 -11.86 -13.11
C LEU A 145 -5.91 -11.51 -13.65
N GLU A 146 -5.84 -11.11 -14.92
CA GLU A 146 -4.68 -10.47 -15.48
C GLU A 146 -4.58 -9.03 -14.96
N LEU A 147 -3.48 -8.71 -14.27
CA LEU A 147 -3.19 -7.37 -13.76
C LEU A 147 -2.02 -6.76 -14.53
N GLU A 148 -2.31 -5.69 -15.28
CA GLU A 148 -1.29 -4.88 -15.95
C GLU A 148 -1.09 -3.56 -15.18
N THR A 149 0.16 -3.22 -14.86
CA THR A 149 0.51 -1.94 -14.23
C THR A 149 1.22 -1.05 -15.23
N ALA A 150 0.65 0.13 -15.50
CA ALA A 150 1.21 1.09 -16.43
C ALA A 150 1.39 2.48 -15.78
N THR A 151 2.38 3.23 -16.28
CA THR A 151 2.50 4.66 -15.98
C THR A 151 2.02 5.43 -17.20
N GLU A 152 0.93 6.18 -17.05
CA GLU A 152 0.41 7.01 -18.13
C GLU A 152 0.99 8.43 -18.06
N GLU A 153 1.73 8.83 -19.10
CA GLU A 153 2.41 10.13 -19.16
C GLU A 153 1.45 11.32 -19.01
N GLN A 154 0.24 11.20 -19.56
CA GLN A 154 -0.80 12.23 -19.46
C GLN A 154 -1.25 12.51 -18.02
N PHE A 155 -1.10 11.54 -17.11
CA PHE A 155 -1.37 11.72 -15.69
C PHE A 155 -0.09 12.04 -14.91
N ALA A 156 1.04 11.41 -15.26
CA ALA A 156 2.33 11.68 -14.63
C ALA A 156 2.81 13.12 -14.83
N SER A 157 2.52 13.74 -15.98
CA SER A 157 2.88 15.13 -16.31
C SER A 157 2.01 16.18 -15.60
N LYS A 158 0.87 15.78 -15.01
CA LYS A 158 -0.07 16.71 -14.37
C LYS A 158 0.24 16.90 -12.88
N VAL A 159 0.09 18.15 -12.42
CA VAL A 159 0.18 18.47 -10.99
C VAL A 159 -1.22 18.46 -10.38
N TYR A 160 -1.44 17.54 -9.44
CA TYR A 160 -2.70 17.46 -8.70
C TYR A 160 -2.62 18.18 -7.36
N LYS A 161 -3.70 18.87 -6.98
CA LYS A 161 -3.77 19.65 -5.73
C LYS A 161 -3.61 18.76 -4.49
N ASN A 162 -4.32 17.64 -4.45
CA ASN A 162 -4.48 16.83 -3.22
C ASN A 162 -3.71 15.49 -3.25
N GLY A 163 -2.94 15.22 -4.30
CA GLY A 163 -2.24 13.96 -4.44
C GLY A 163 -1.20 13.95 -5.55
N THR A 164 -0.65 12.77 -5.79
CA THR A 164 0.29 12.48 -6.87
C THR A 164 -0.15 11.18 -7.53
N TYR A 165 -0.24 11.18 -8.86
CA TYR A 165 -0.50 9.97 -9.63
C TYR A 165 0.62 8.95 -9.37
N VAL A 166 0.24 7.68 -9.23
CA VAL A 166 1.17 6.58 -8.98
C VAL A 166 1.24 5.67 -10.20
N ALA A 167 0.10 5.08 -10.58
CA ALA A 167 0.01 4.11 -11.66
C ALA A 167 -1.46 3.94 -12.09
N THR A 168 -1.64 3.38 -13.27
CA THR A 168 -2.90 2.80 -13.72
C THR A 168 -2.77 1.28 -13.64
N LEU A 169 -3.78 0.65 -13.05
CA LEU A 169 -3.91 -0.80 -12.97
C LEU A 169 -5.05 -1.22 -13.90
N THR A 170 -4.76 -1.99 -14.93
CA THR A 170 -5.79 -2.60 -15.79
C THR A 170 -6.01 -4.02 -15.30
N ILE A 171 -7.28 -4.40 -15.11
CA ILE A 171 -7.68 -5.70 -14.56
C ILE A 171 -8.61 -6.36 -15.58
N ARG A 172 -8.19 -7.52 -16.09
CA ARG A 172 -8.96 -8.31 -17.05
C ARG A 172 -9.24 -9.71 -16.49
N PRO A 173 -10.39 -10.32 -16.83
CA PRO A 173 -10.63 -11.74 -16.56
C PRO A 173 -9.64 -12.65 -17.29
#